data_AF-A0A966L2S2-F1
#
_entry.id   AF-A0A966L2S2-F1
#
_cell.length_a   1.000
_cell.length_b   1.000
_cell.length_c   1.000
_cell.angle_alpha   90.00
_cell.angle_beta   90.00
_cell.angle_gamma   90.00
#
_symmetry.space_group_name_H-M   'P 1'
#
loop_
_entity.id
_entity.type
_entity.pdbx_description
1 polymer ?
#
loop_
_entity_poly.entity_id
_entity_poly.type
_entity_poly.pdbx_seq_one_letter_code
_entity_poly.pdbx_strand_id
1 'polypeptide(L)'
;MRKKFLLIFALSLVGCDSAQEEAPVEIKTTEEAKPEEQKSEVEQKRQTAEEAMGEIAPSDRRAFQAALTCEIKRNEGKTIDITAEYIRGLYAKLKSDPAIAEC
;
A
#
# COMPACT_ATOMS: atom_id res chain seq x y z
N MET A 1 -5.22 42.75 3.26
CA MET A 1 -4.06 42.52 4.16
C MET A 1 -3.31 41.30 3.66
N ARG A 2 -2.09 41.47 3.15
CA ARG A 2 -1.25 40.40 2.56
C ARG A 2 -0.16 40.02 3.57
N LYS A 3 -0.24 38.84 4.18
CA LYS A 3 0.86 38.31 5.02
C LYS A 3 1.72 37.39 4.16
N LYS A 4 2.84 37.94 3.69
CA LYS A 4 3.95 37.21 3.07
C LYS A 4 4.71 36.50 4.19
N PHE A 5 4.68 35.18 4.23
CA PHE A 5 5.60 34.41 5.06
C PHE A 5 6.83 34.06 4.23
N LEU A 6 7.95 34.64 4.64
CA LEU A 6 9.24 34.58 4.01
C LEU A 6 10.08 33.64 4.90
N LEU A 7 10.25 32.38 4.49
CA LEU A 7 11.07 31.41 5.19
C LEU A 7 12.42 31.33 4.47
N ILE A 8 13.39 32.07 4.99
CA ILE A 8 14.82 31.97 4.64
C ILE A 8 15.38 30.82 5.47
N PHE A 9 15.70 29.70 4.84
CA PHE A 9 16.49 28.65 5.47
C PHE A 9 17.93 28.81 4.99
N ALA A 10 18.74 29.48 5.81
CA ALA A 10 20.17 29.58 5.62
C ALA A 10 20.83 28.31 6.15
N LEU A 11 21.25 27.41 5.26
CA LEU A 11 22.28 26.42 5.59
C LEU A 11 23.62 26.91 5.02
N SER A 12 24.40 27.54 5.89
CA SER A 12 25.83 27.70 5.71
C SER A 12 26.51 26.36 5.94
N LEU A 13 27.01 25.74 4.87
CA LEU A 13 28.09 24.76 4.93
C LEU A 13 29.19 25.25 3.98
N VAL A 14 30.24 25.76 4.60
CA VAL A 14 31.48 26.21 3.96
C VAL A 14 32.47 25.05 3.96
N GLY A 15 33.07 24.81 2.79
CA GLY A 15 34.33 24.06 2.58
C GLY A 15 34.12 22.67 1.95
N CYS A 16 34.86 22.24 0.93
CA CYS A 16 35.96 22.82 0.17
C CYS A 16 36.14 21.99 -1.11
N ASP A 17 36.78 22.59 -2.12
CA ASP A 17 37.51 21.92 -3.21
C ASP A 17 36.73 21.07 -4.25
N SER A 18 36.37 21.72 -5.35
CA SER A 18 36.89 21.36 -6.69
C SER A 18 36.27 22.28 -7.74
N ALA A 19 37.13 22.90 -8.53
CA ALA A 19 36.77 23.71 -9.69
C ALA A 19 36.07 22.85 -10.75
N GLN A 20 34.91 23.29 -11.24
CA GLN A 20 34.53 23.01 -12.62
C GLN A 20 33.59 24.09 -13.14
N GLU A 21 34.10 24.80 -14.15
CA GLU A 21 33.40 25.72 -15.03
C GLU A 21 32.45 24.92 -15.94
N GLU A 22 31.42 25.62 -16.44
CA GLU A 22 30.60 25.33 -17.64
C GLU A 22 29.12 24.90 -17.48
N ALA A 23 28.29 25.74 -18.11
CA ALA A 23 26.95 25.56 -18.67
C ALA A 23 25.70 25.62 -17.74
N PRO A 24 24.76 26.55 -18.00
CA PRO A 24 23.43 26.50 -17.40
C PRO A 24 22.65 25.36 -18.08
N VAL A 25 22.53 24.22 -17.38
CA VAL A 25 21.60 23.17 -17.77
C VAL A 25 20.18 23.69 -17.51
N GLU A 26 19.47 24.07 -18.57
CA GLU A 26 18.02 24.20 -18.55
C GLU A 26 17.43 22.84 -18.19
N ILE A 27 17.14 22.65 -16.91
CA ILE A 27 16.38 21.51 -16.42
C ILE A 27 14.95 21.75 -16.88
N LYS A 28 14.58 21.18 -18.03
CA LYS A 28 13.19 20.94 -18.40
C LYS A 28 12.60 20.00 -17.35
N THR A 29 12.01 20.58 -16.31
CA THR A 29 11.06 19.89 -15.44
C THR A 29 9.89 19.46 -16.33
N THR A 30 9.75 18.16 -16.57
CA THR A 30 8.55 17.60 -17.17
C THR A 30 8.16 16.37 -16.37
N GLU A 31 7.06 16.57 -15.65
CA GLU A 31 6.09 15.60 -15.14
C GLU A 31 6.54 14.60 -14.07
N GLU A 32 6.55 15.12 -12.85
CA GLU A 32 6.28 14.37 -11.63
C GLU A 32 4.91 13.68 -11.76
N ALA A 33 4.91 12.36 -11.92
CA ALA A 33 3.70 11.55 -11.89
C ALA A 33 2.99 11.70 -10.53
N LYS A 34 1.95 12.53 -10.54
CA LYS A 34 0.84 12.69 -9.60
C LYS A 34 0.77 11.66 -8.45
N PRO A 35 1.23 12.02 -7.24
CA PRO A 35 1.07 11.21 -6.02
C PRO A 35 -0.39 11.00 -5.58
N GLU A 36 -1.33 11.82 -6.06
CA GLU A 36 -2.73 11.79 -5.62
C GLU A 36 -3.53 10.59 -6.15
N GLU A 37 -3.16 10.03 -7.30
CA GLU A 37 -3.92 8.92 -7.91
C GLU A 37 -3.60 7.58 -7.26
N GLN A 38 -2.34 7.35 -6.84
CA GLN A 38 -1.93 6.13 -6.16
C GLN A 38 -2.48 6.03 -4.73
N LYS A 39 -2.61 7.15 -4.01
CA LYS A 39 -3.21 7.16 -2.67
C LYS A 39 -4.71 6.81 -2.73
N SER A 40 -5.40 7.29 -3.76
CA SER A 40 -6.80 6.96 -4.03
C SER A 40 -7.00 5.47 -4.29
N GLU A 41 -6.13 4.86 -5.11
CA GLU A 41 -6.25 3.44 -5.49
C GLU A 41 -6.01 2.49 -4.30
N VAL A 42 -5.00 2.79 -3.46
CA VAL A 42 -4.71 1.99 -2.26
C VAL A 42 -5.87 2.07 -1.26
N GLU A 43 -6.43 3.26 -1.06
CA GLU A 43 -7.56 3.45 -0.15
C GLU A 43 -8.80 2.71 -0.66
N GLN A 44 -9.09 2.78 -1.96
CA GLN A 44 -10.20 2.05 -2.57
C GLN A 44 -10.02 0.52 -2.44
N LYS A 45 -8.81 0.01 -2.68
CA LYS A 45 -8.50 -1.41 -2.47
C LYS A 45 -8.73 -1.84 -1.02
N ARG A 46 -8.30 -1.04 -0.04
CA ARG A 46 -8.54 -1.34 1.39
C ARG A 46 -10.04 -1.34 1.73
N GLN A 47 -10.79 -0.36 1.28
CA GLN A 47 -12.25 -0.30 1.48
C GLN A 47 -12.93 -1.56 0.93
N THR A 48 -12.56 -2.00 -0.28
CA THR A 48 -13.15 -3.21 -0.87
C THR A 48 -12.80 -4.49 -0.11
N ALA A 49 -11.59 -4.59 0.48
CA ALA A 49 -11.21 -5.73 1.29
C ALA A 49 -11.96 -5.75 2.63
N GLU A 50 -12.14 -4.60 3.28
CA GLU A 50 -12.93 -4.47 4.51
C GLU A 50 -14.40 -4.83 4.27
N GLU A 51 -14.99 -4.39 3.15
CA GLU A 51 -16.33 -4.79 2.74
C GLU A 51 -16.44 -6.30 2.56
N ALA A 52 -15.49 -6.93 1.87
CA ALA A 52 -15.47 -8.38 1.68
C ALA A 52 -15.34 -9.16 3.00
N MET A 53 -14.59 -8.63 3.99
CA MET A 53 -14.56 -9.19 5.34
C MET A 53 -15.91 -9.04 6.06
N GLY A 54 -16.66 -7.99 5.77
CA GLY A 54 -18.01 -7.75 6.27
C GLY A 54 -19.05 -8.74 5.75
N GLU A 55 -18.85 -9.27 4.53
CA GLU A 55 -19.72 -10.29 3.92
C GLU A 55 -19.63 -11.67 4.62
N ILE A 56 -18.58 -11.91 5.40
CA ILE A 56 -18.38 -13.17 6.12
C ILE A 56 -19.35 -13.27 7.29
N ALA A 57 -20.19 -14.31 7.27
CA ALA A 57 -21.16 -14.58 8.33
C ALA A 57 -20.47 -14.62 9.71
N PRO A 58 -21.04 -14.00 10.76
CA PRO A 58 -20.41 -13.98 12.09
C PRO A 58 -20.06 -15.37 12.64
N SER A 59 -20.87 -16.39 12.34
CA SER A 59 -20.61 -17.79 12.71
C SER A 59 -19.34 -18.37 12.09
N ASP A 60 -18.95 -17.88 10.92
CA ASP A 60 -17.90 -18.46 10.09
C ASP A 60 -16.56 -17.71 10.27
N ARG A 61 -16.56 -16.52 10.88
CA ARG A 61 -15.36 -15.66 11.03
C ARG A 61 -14.18 -16.38 11.66
N ARG A 62 -14.42 -17.20 12.69
CA ARG A 62 -13.36 -17.97 13.35
C ARG A 62 -12.73 -18.99 12.40
N ALA A 63 -13.56 -19.73 11.67
CA ALA A 63 -13.09 -20.72 10.70
C ALA A 63 -12.38 -20.05 9.52
N PHE A 64 -12.88 -18.89 9.06
CA PHE A 64 -12.23 -18.09 8.03
C PHE A 64 -10.86 -17.58 8.47
N GLN A 65 -10.73 -17.07 9.70
CA GLN A 65 -9.44 -16.62 10.22
C GLN A 65 -8.42 -17.78 10.30
N ALA A 66 -8.87 -18.98 10.67
CA ALA A 66 -8.02 -20.17 10.65
C ALA A 66 -7.60 -20.53 9.22
N ALA A 67 -8.54 -20.55 8.26
CA ALA A 67 -8.24 -20.78 6.84
C ALA A 67 -7.26 -19.76 6.26
N LEU A 68 -7.42 -18.47 6.58
CA LEU A 68 -6.50 -17.41 6.15
C LEU A 68 -5.11 -17.60 6.77
N THR A 69 -5.06 -17.95 8.05
CA THR A 69 -3.79 -18.29 8.73
C THR A 69 -3.11 -19.47 8.04
N CYS A 70 -3.87 -20.49 7.66
CA CYS A 70 -3.34 -21.64 6.92
C CYS A 70 -2.81 -21.26 5.54
N GLU A 71 -3.52 -20.41 4.79
CA GLU A 71 -3.02 -19.91 3.51
C GLU A 71 -1.74 -19.07 3.67
N ILE A 72 -1.65 -18.23 4.70
CA ILE A 72 -0.43 -17.45 4.98
C ILE A 72 0.74 -18.39 5.29
N LYS A 73 0.54 -19.40 6.15
CA LYS A 73 1.58 -20.40 6.46
C LYS A 73 2.01 -21.19 5.22
N ARG A 74 1.07 -21.63 4.38
CA ARG A 74 1.38 -22.36 3.13
C ARG A 74 2.20 -21.52 2.14
N ASN A 75 2.03 -20.20 2.20
CA ASN A 75 2.71 -19.24 1.34
C ASN A 75 3.78 -18.44 2.10
N GLU A 76 4.29 -18.97 3.22
CA GLU A 76 5.35 -18.32 3.98
C GLU A 76 6.56 -18.05 3.06
N GLY A 77 7.11 -16.84 3.14
CA GLY A 77 8.16 -16.36 2.24
C GLY A 77 7.68 -15.82 0.88
N LYS A 78 6.36 -15.80 0.63
CA LYS A 78 5.76 -15.15 -0.55
C LYS A 78 4.91 -13.96 -0.12
N THR A 79 4.90 -12.92 -0.94
CA THR A 79 3.93 -11.83 -0.79
C THR A 79 2.58 -12.29 -1.35
N ILE A 80 1.54 -12.25 -0.52
CA ILE A 80 0.16 -12.52 -0.92
C ILE A 80 -0.59 -11.19 -0.87
N ASP A 81 -1.23 -10.83 -1.96
CA ASP A 81 -2.13 -9.67 -1.99
C ASP A 81 -3.52 -10.09 -1.51
N ILE A 82 -3.94 -9.56 -0.35
CA ILE A 82 -5.24 -9.88 0.25
C ILE A 82 -6.27 -8.91 -0.31
N THR A 83 -6.76 -9.22 -1.51
CA THR A 83 -7.80 -8.45 -2.19
C THR A 83 -9.21 -8.90 -1.76
N ALA A 84 -10.22 -8.11 -2.08
CA ALA A 84 -11.62 -8.49 -1.89
C ALA A 84 -11.98 -9.81 -2.58
N GLU A 85 -11.47 -10.03 -3.80
CA GLU A 85 -11.68 -11.28 -4.54
C GLU A 85 -11.01 -12.46 -3.85
N TYR A 86 -9.79 -12.28 -3.33
CA TYR A 86 -9.09 -13.30 -2.56
C TYR A 86 -9.89 -13.70 -1.31
N ILE A 87 -10.41 -12.72 -0.56
CA ILE A 87 -11.24 -12.96 0.63
C ILE A 87 -12.49 -13.77 0.28
N ARG A 88 -13.25 -13.33 -0.74
CA ARG A 88 -14.46 -14.04 -1.18
C ARG A 88 -14.15 -15.45 -1.69
N GLY A 89 -13.07 -15.62 -2.46
CA GLY A 89 -12.62 -16.90 -2.96
C GLY A 89 -12.22 -17.86 -1.83
N LEU A 90 -11.46 -17.38 -0.85
CA LEU A 90 -11.11 -18.17 0.33
C LEU A 90 -12.34 -18.54 1.16
N TYR A 91 -13.30 -17.62 1.30
CA TYR A 91 -14.54 -17.90 2.01
C TYR A 91 -15.38 -18.96 1.27
N ALA A 92 -15.52 -18.86 -0.05
CA ALA A 92 -16.19 -19.89 -0.86
C ALA A 92 -15.49 -21.26 -0.75
N LYS A 93 -14.16 -21.28 -0.73
CA LYS A 93 -13.37 -22.50 -0.50
C LYS A 93 -13.65 -23.07 0.89
N LEU A 94 -13.72 -22.24 1.93
CA LEU A 94 -14.06 -22.69 3.28
C LEU A 94 -15.47 -23.30 3.36
N LYS A 95 -16.44 -22.72 2.65
CA LYS A 95 -17.82 -23.24 2.63
C LYS A 95 -17.91 -24.59 1.92
N SER A 96 -17.06 -24.83 0.91
CA SER A 96 -17.03 -26.10 0.16
C SER A 96 -16.17 -27.16 0.83
N ASP A 97 -15.08 -26.75 1.49
CA ASP A 97 -14.16 -27.62 2.21
C ASP A 97 -13.73 -26.98 3.53
N PRO A 98 -14.40 -27.31 4.65
CA PRO A 98 -14.04 -26.80 5.97
C PRO A 98 -12.63 -27.20 6.44
N ALA A 99 -12.06 -28.30 5.90
CA ALA A 99 -10.77 -28.81 6.33
C ALA A 99 -9.62 -27.86 5.96
N ILE A 100 -9.83 -26.88 5.08
CA ILE A 100 -8.80 -25.88 4.75
C ILE A 100 -8.39 -25.02 5.95
N ALA A 101 -9.24 -24.98 6.99
CA ALA A 101 -8.99 -24.31 8.27
C ALA A 101 -8.22 -25.19 9.28
N GLU A 102 -7.94 -26.44 8.94
CA GLU A 102 -7.25 -27.43 9.78
C GLU A 102 -5.80 -27.63 9.30
N CYS A 103 -4.97 -26.61 9.57
CA CYS A 103 -3.51 -26.69 9.57
C CYS A 103 -2.99 -26.32 10.98
#